data_AF-A0A523I6W5-F1
#
_entry.id   AF-A0A523I6W5-F1
#
_cell.length_a   1.000
_cell.length_b   1.000
_cell.length_c   1.000
_cell.angle_alpha   90.00
_cell.angle_beta   90.00
_cell.angle_gamma   90.00
#
_symmetry.space_group_name_H-M   'P 1'
#
loop_
_entity.id
_entity.type
_entity.pdbx_description
1 polymer ?
#
loop_
_entity_poly.entity_id
_entity_poly.type
_entity_poly.pdbx_seq_one_letter_code
_entity_poly.pdbx_strand_id
1 'polypeptide(L)'
;MSLLIHNVLIFTNNDQNTVLEGHAVAIEASRIQEIGGESELKQKYMQFEQFDGGGRLLMPGLINAHMHFYGTFARGLALQQAPSNFHEILKFLWWKLDSALDLQAVYYSALVQAISAIKHGVTSIIDHHASPKAVEGSLDKIEEALYLLGLRGLLCYEVSDRNGEEIRELGLQENARYMQKCQNARQ
;
A
#
# COMPACT_ATOMS: atom_id res chain seq x y z
N MET A 1 0.29 -14.20 -16.77
CA MET A 1 -0.82 -14.79 -15.99
C MET A 1 -2.06 -14.51 -16.79
N SER A 2 -2.85 -15.54 -17.10
CA SER A 2 -4.06 -15.43 -17.91
C SER A 2 -5.20 -16.03 -17.09
N LEU A 3 -6.12 -15.20 -16.63
CA LEU A 3 -7.14 -15.54 -15.63
C LEU A 3 -8.52 -15.05 -16.08
N LEU A 4 -9.54 -15.90 -16.01
CA LEU A 4 -10.93 -15.53 -16.21
C LEU A 4 -11.69 -15.69 -14.89
N ILE A 5 -12.13 -14.56 -14.33
CA ILE A 5 -12.98 -14.54 -13.12
C ILE A 5 -14.44 -14.54 -13.56
N HIS A 6 -15.22 -15.53 -13.13
CA HIS A 6 -16.63 -15.68 -13.48
C HIS A 6 -17.50 -16.00 -12.25
N ASN A 7 -18.83 -16.05 -12.43
CA ASN A 7 -19.79 -16.25 -11.33
C ASN A 7 -19.55 -15.23 -10.20
N VAL A 8 -19.58 -13.94 -10.56
CA VAL A 8 -19.38 -12.80 -9.65
C VAL A 8 -20.38 -11.71 -9.93
N LEU A 9 -20.65 -10.88 -8.92
CA LEU A 9 -21.28 -9.58 -9.08
C LEU A 9 -20.16 -8.54 -9.26
N ILE A 10 -20.12 -7.78 -10.35
CA ILE A 10 -19.00 -6.86 -10.60
C ILE A 10 -19.41 -5.43 -10.28
N PHE A 11 -18.81 -4.83 -9.25
CA PHE A 11 -18.89 -3.39 -9.02
C PHE A 11 -17.73 -2.68 -9.71
N THR A 12 -18.03 -1.83 -10.68
CA THR A 12 -17.00 -1.19 -11.53
C THR A 12 -16.40 0.07 -10.94
N ASN A 13 -17.09 0.73 -9.99
CA ASN A 13 -16.72 2.04 -9.45
C ASN A 13 -16.48 3.11 -10.55
N ASN A 14 -17.27 3.08 -11.62
CA ASN A 14 -17.34 4.16 -12.60
C ASN A 14 -18.22 5.32 -12.08
N ASP A 15 -18.35 6.41 -12.83
CA ASP A 15 -19.13 7.59 -12.44
C ASP A 15 -20.62 7.28 -12.18
N GLN A 16 -21.14 6.18 -12.73
CA GLN A 16 -22.51 5.72 -12.55
C GLN A 16 -22.65 4.63 -11.47
N ASN A 17 -21.56 4.25 -10.79
CA ASN A 17 -21.52 3.16 -9.82
C ASN A 17 -22.14 1.84 -10.34
N THR A 18 -21.84 1.51 -11.61
CA THR A 18 -22.46 0.37 -12.29
C THR A 18 -22.10 -0.95 -11.62
N VAL A 19 -23.13 -1.77 -11.40
CA VAL A 19 -23.05 -3.15 -10.96
C VAL A 19 -23.47 -4.06 -12.11
N LEU A 20 -22.62 -5.01 -12.50
CA LEU A 20 -22.84 -5.92 -13.62
C LEU A 20 -23.15 -7.33 -13.10
N GLU A 21 -24.30 -7.86 -13.51
CA GLU A 21 -24.73 -9.24 -13.27
C GLU A 21 -24.53 -10.08 -14.54
N GLY A 22 -24.19 -11.37 -14.40
CA GLY A 22 -23.99 -12.27 -15.54
C GLY A 22 -22.77 -11.93 -16.41
N HIS A 23 -21.80 -11.19 -15.85
CA HIS A 23 -20.56 -10.79 -16.51
C HIS A 23 -19.35 -11.50 -15.89
N ALA A 24 -18.26 -11.55 -16.66
CA ALA A 24 -16.95 -12.07 -16.24
C ALA A 24 -15.84 -11.06 -16.55
N VAL A 25 -14.66 -11.26 -15.95
CA VAL A 25 -13.47 -10.42 -16.14
C VAL A 25 -12.31 -11.28 -16.63
N ALA A 26 -11.81 -11.00 -17.82
CA ALA A 26 -10.59 -11.59 -18.35
C ALA A 26 -9.38 -10.71 -18.02
N ILE A 27 -8.34 -11.30 -17.47
CA ILE A 27 -7.09 -10.66 -17.07
C ILE A 27 -5.94 -11.34 -17.80
N GLU A 28 -5.09 -10.55 -18.45
CA GLU A 28 -3.88 -11.01 -19.12
C GLU A 28 -2.69 -10.19 -18.60
N ALA A 29 -1.62 -10.89 -18.22
CA ALA A 29 -0.50 -10.35 -17.46
C ALA A 29 -0.94 -9.55 -16.22
N SER A 30 -0.92 -8.22 -16.29
CA SER A 30 -1.26 -7.29 -15.20
C SER A 30 -2.40 -6.33 -15.56
N ARG A 31 -3.14 -6.61 -16.64
CA ARG A 31 -4.19 -5.74 -17.16
C ARG A 31 -5.51 -6.49 -17.26
N ILE A 32 -6.60 -5.77 -16.99
CA ILE A 32 -7.93 -6.19 -17.36
C ILE A 32 -7.98 -6.14 -18.89
N GLN A 33 -8.12 -7.31 -19.51
CA GLN A 33 -8.19 -7.45 -20.96
C GLN A 33 -9.61 -7.14 -21.46
N GLU A 34 -10.62 -7.66 -20.75
CA GLU A 34 -12.01 -7.53 -21.16
C GLU A 34 -12.96 -7.75 -19.97
N ILE A 35 -14.07 -7.02 -19.97
CA ILE A 35 -15.24 -7.26 -19.11
C ILE A 35 -16.43 -7.45 -20.04
N GLY A 36 -17.17 -8.54 -19.91
CA GLY A 36 -18.20 -8.91 -20.86
C GLY A 36 -19.11 -10.02 -20.34
N GLY A 37 -20.08 -10.44 -21.15
CA GLY A 37 -21.03 -11.48 -20.77
C GLY A 37 -20.32 -12.79 -20.44
N GLU A 38 -20.71 -13.42 -19.32
CA GLU A 38 -20.00 -14.59 -18.79
C GLU A 38 -19.93 -15.74 -19.80
N SER A 39 -21.04 -16.06 -20.47
CA SER A 39 -21.08 -17.15 -21.45
C SER A 39 -20.17 -16.91 -22.65
N GLU A 40 -20.10 -15.66 -23.12
CA GLU A 40 -19.23 -15.28 -24.24
C GLU A 40 -17.76 -15.36 -23.83
N LEU A 41 -17.39 -14.79 -22.68
CA LEU A 41 -16.01 -14.78 -22.24
C LEU A 41 -15.50 -16.18 -21.87
N LYS A 42 -16.34 -17.06 -21.33
CA LYS A 42 -16.01 -18.47 -21.10
C LYS A 42 -15.64 -19.21 -22.38
N GLN A 43 -16.30 -18.90 -23.49
CA GLN A 43 -15.97 -19.48 -24.80
C GLN A 43 -14.68 -18.85 -25.38
N LYS A 44 -14.59 -17.52 -25.33
CA LYS A 44 -13.47 -16.75 -25.91
C LYS A 44 -12.13 -17.00 -25.20
N TYR A 45 -12.17 -17.17 -23.87
CA TYR A 45 -10.99 -17.34 -23.01
C TYR A 45 -10.98 -18.72 -22.34
N MET A 46 -11.43 -19.76 -23.03
CA MET A 46 -11.47 -21.14 -22.52
C MET A 46 -10.10 -21.69 -22.10
N GLN A 47 -9.02 -21.13 -22.63
CA GLN A 47 -7.63 -21.47 -22.34
C GLN A 47 -7.06 -20.74 -21.12
N PHE A 48 -7.76 -19.72 -20.59
CA PHE A 48 -7.33 -19.01 -19.39
C PHE A 48 -7.62 -19.88 -18.16
N GLU A 49 -6.86 -19.64 -17.09
CA GLU A 49 -7.18 -20.21 -15.78
C GLU A 49 -8.58 -19.74 -15.37
N GLN A 50 -9.47 -20.68 -15.02
CA GLN A 50 -10.85 -20.38 -14.66
C GLN A 50 -10.95 -20.20 -13.15
N PHE A 51 -11.42 -19.03 -12.73
CA PHE A 51 -11.67 -18.73 -11.32
C PHE A 51 -13.17 -18.49 -11.10
N ASP A 52 -13.80 -19.45 -10.43
CA ASP A 52 -15.19 -19.33 -9.97
C ASP A 52 -15.25 -18.49 -8.69
N GLY A 53 -15.82 -17.29 -8.79
CA GLY A 53 -15.98 -16.38 -7.66
C GLY A 53 -17.12 -16.72 -6.71
N GLY A 54 -17.94 -17.73 -6.99
CA GLY A 54 -18.96 -18.26 -6.07
C GLY A 54 -20.08 -17.27 -5.75
N GLY A 55 -20.46 -16.43 -6.70
CA GLY A 55 -21.48 -15.39 -6.54
C GLY A 55 -21.04 -14.20 -5.67
N ARG A 56 -19.74 -14.06 -5.38
CA ARG A 56 -19.20 -12.97 -4.56
C ARG A 56 -19.11 -11.67 -5.34
N LEU A 57 -18.97 -10.57 -4.60
CA LEU A 57 -18.66 -9.26 -5.15
C LEU A 57 -17.21 -9.22 -5.62
N LEU A 58 -17.00 -8.92 -6.90
CA LEU A 58 -15.73 -8.49 -7.48
C LEU A 58 -15.74 -6.96 -7.58
N MET A 59 -14.73 -6.31 -6.99
CA MET A 59 -14.62 -4.85 -6.97
C MET A 59 -13.15 -4.42 -7.09
N PRO A 60 -12.88 -3.16 -7.51
CA PRO A 60 -11.56 -2.57 -7.39
C PRO A 60 -11.05 -2.67 -5.95
N GLY A 61 -9.76 -3.00 -5.81
CA GLY A 61 -9.11 -3.01 -4.52
C GLY A 61 -9.08 -1.61 -3.89
N LEU A 62 -9.16 -1.53 -2.57
CA LEU A 62 -9.17 -0.27 -1.85
C LEU A 62 -7.81 0.44 -1.96
N ILE A 63 -7.85 1.77 -1.95
CA ILE A 63 -6.68 2.64 -1.89
C ILE A 63 -6.61 3.24 -0.48
N ASN A 64 -5.54 2.94 0.26
CA ASN A 64 -5.23 3.68 1.47
C ASN A 64 -4.45 4.93 1.09
N ALA A 65 -5.16 6.06 1.05
CA ALA A 65 -4.61 7.34 0.59
C ALA A 65 -3.66 8.01 1.60
N HIS A 66 -3.55 7.50 2.83
CA HIS A 66 -2.69 8.09 3.84
C HIS A 66 -2.31 7.06 4.92
N MET A 67 -1.03 6.71 4.94
CA MET A 67 -0.43 5.74 5.86
C MET A 67 0.81 6.32 6.54
N HIS A 68 1.09 5.82 7.74
CA HIS A 68 2.33 6.04 8.48
C HIS A 68 2.87 4.69 9.00
N PHE A 69 3.59 3.94 8.16
CA PHE A 69 4.08 2.61 8.54
C PHE A 69 5.02 2.64 9.74
N TYR A 70 5.83 3.69 9.89
CA TYR A 70 6.75 3.83 11.02
C TYR A 70 6.04 3.77 12.38
N GLY A 71 4.75 4.11 12.43
CA GLY A 71 3.94 4.07 13.64
C GLY A 71 3.39 2.69 14.02
N THR A 72 3.62 1.64 13.22
CA THR A 72 2.94 0.34 13.40
C THR A 72 3.18 -0.30 14.76
N PHE A 73 4.39 -0.16 15.30
CA PHE A 73 4.78 -0.71 16.61
C PHE A 73 4.23 0.07 17.81
N ALA A 74 3.55 1.20 17.59
CA ALA A 74 2.83 1.89 18.66
C ALA A 74 1.63 1.09 19.18
N ARG A 75 1.09 0.17 18.38
CA ARG A 75 -0.13 -0.58 18.71
C ARG A 75 0.11 -1.46 19.95
N GLY A 76 -0.67 -1.19 21.00
CA GLY A 76 -0.56 -1.91 22.28
C GLY A 76 0.46 -1.32 23.25
N LEU A 77 1.17 -0.24 22.90
CA LEU A 77 2.04 0.45 23.85
C LEU A 77 1.21 1.25 24.85
N ALA A 78 1.48 1.05 26.13
CA ALA A 78 0.91 1.86 27.20
C ALA A 78 1.64 3.19 27.30
N LEU A 79 0.88 4.29 27.36
CA LEU A 79 1.43 5.61 27.68
C LEU A 79 1.38 5.82 29.18
N GLN A 80 2.45 6.39 29.75
CA GLN A 80 2.48 6.77 31.16
C GLN A 80 1.48 7.89 31.48
N GLN A 81 1.18 8.74 30.49
CA GLN A 81 0.24 9.85 30.59
C GLN A 81 -0.64 9.86 29.32
N ALA A 82 -1.95 10.05 29.51
CA ALA A 82 -2.87 10.25 28.39
C ALA A 82 -2.63 11.64 27.77
N PRO A 83 -2.41 11.74 26.45
CA PRO A 83 -2.23 13.02 25.78
C PRO A 83 -3.57 13.78 25.68
N SER A 84 -3.52 15.07 25.95
CA SER A 84 -4.68 15.97 25.95
C SER A 84 -4.90 16.67 24.60
N ASN A 85 -3.91 16.61 23.71
CA ASN A 85 -3.93 17.25 22.39
C ASN A 85 -2.98 16.53 21.42
N PHE A 86 -3.02 16.94 20.15
CA PHE A 86 -2.21 16.34 19.09
C PHE A 86 -0.69 16.50 19.32
N HIS A 87 -0.26 17.64 19.84
CA HIS A 87 1.16 17.88 20.12
C HIS A 87 1.69 16.98 21.24
N GLU A 88 0.87 16.70 22.24
CA GLU A 88 1.21 15.78 23.32
C GLU A 88 1.37 14.35 22.82
N ILE A 89 0.47 13.82 21.98
CA ILE A 89 0.64 12.46 21.44
C ILE A 89 1.90 12.37 20.57
N LEU A 90 2.21 13.42 19.80
CA LEU A 90 3.46 13.52 19.04
C LEU A 90 4.69 13.40 19.96
N LYS A 91 4.75 14.22 21.02
CA LYS A 91 5.85 14.23 21.99
C LYS A 91 5.96 12.96 22.82
N PHE A 92 4.83 12.43 23.26
CA PHE A 92 4.80 11.34 24.23
C PHE A 92 5.04 9.98 23.58
N LEU A 93 4.67 9.83 22.31
CA LEU A 93 4.72 8.58 21.57
C LEU A 93 5.47 8.71 20.23
N TRP A 94 4.91 9.46 19.28
CA TRP A 94 5.33 9.35 17.87
C TRP A 94 6.79 9.74 17.63
N TRP A 95 7.24 10.86 18.19
CA TRP A 95 8.63 11.32 18.04
C TRP A 95 9.64 10.45 18.78
N LYS A 96 9.20 9.73 19.83
CA LYS A 96 10.07 8.76 20.49
C LYS A 96 10.18 7.49 19.66
N LEU A 97 9.07 7.06 19.05
CA LEU A 97 9.01 5.86 18.24
C LEU A 97 9.79 6.01 16.95
N ASP A 98 9.55 7.06 16.16
CA ASP A 98 10.25 7.26 14.88
C ASP A 98 11.79 7.33 15.08
N SER A 99 12.23 7.92 16.18
CA SER A 99 13.64 8.10 16.54
C SER A 99 14.28 6.83 17.14
N ALA A 100 13.49 5.76 17.33
CA ALA A 100 13.96 4.46 17.79
C ALA A 100 14.09 3.44 16.65
N LEU A 101 13.66 3.78 15.43
CA LEU A 101 13.70 2.86 14.30
C LEU A 101 15.10 2.81 13.68
N ASP A 102 15.58 1.60 13.46
CA ASP A 102 16.62 1.28 12.48
C ASP A 102 15.97 0.74 11.18
N LEU A 103 16.78 0.49 10.14
CA LEU A 103 16.29 -0.01 8.85
C LEU A 103 15.56 -1.35 8.94
N GLN A 104 15.95 -2.22 9.88
CA GLN A 104 15.29 -3.52 10.07
C GLN A 104 13.91 -3.32 10.70
N ALA A 105 13.81 -2.44 11.70
CA ALA A 105 12.55 -2.05 12.31
C ALA A 105 11.62 -1.38 11.30
N VAL A 106 12.13 -0.51 10.41
CA VAL A 106 11.34 0.09 9.32
C VAL A 106 10.70 -0.99 8.44
N TYR A 107 11.49 -1.97 7.97
CA TYR A 107 11.00 -3.08 7.17
C TYR A 107 9.88 -3.86 7.86
N TYR A 108 10.08 -4.30 9.10
CA TYR A 108 9.07 -5.10 9.82
C TYR A 108 7.83 -4.28 10.20
N SER A 109 8.02 -3.00 10.52
CA SER A 109 6.92 -2.07 10.81
C SER A 109 6.00 -1.95 9.59
N ALA A 110 6.58 -1.79 8.39
CA ALA A 110 5.83 -1.80 7.13
C ALA A 110 5.17 -3.16 6.85
N LEU A 111 5.92 -4.26 6.93
CA LEU A 111 5.45 -5.60 6.59
C LEU A 111 4.21 -6.02 7.38
N VAL A 112 4.24 -5.84 8.70
CA VAL A 112 3.12 -6.25 9.58
C VAL A 112 1.84 -5.51 9.21
N GLN A 113 1.92 -4.20 8.97
CA GLN A 113 0.75 -3.41 8.62
C GLN A 113 0.31 -3.66 7.17
N ALA A 114 1.23 -3.94 6.26
CA ALA A 114 0.92 -4.30 4.88
C ALA A 114 0.14 -5.63 4.79
N ILE A 115 0.49 -6.64 5.60
CA ILE A 115 -0.30 -7.87 5.75
C ILE A 115 -1.73 -7.55 6.21
N SER A 116 -1.86 -6.66 7.20
CA SER A 116 -3.16 -6.21 7.69
C SER A 116 -3.95 -5.50 6.58
N ALA A 117 -3.30 -4.64 5.78
CA ALA A 117 -3.94 -3.91 4.69
C ALA A 117 -4.55 -4.87 3.65
N ILE A 118 -3.80 -5.89 3.24
CA ILE A 118 -4.28 -6.92 2.29
C ILE A 118 -5.49 -7.66 2.84
N LYS A 119 -5.46 -8.06 4.11
CA LYS A 119 -6.59 -8.74 4.76
C LYS A 119 -7.87 -7.90 4.78
N HIS A 120 -7.76 -6.58 4.63
CA HIS A 120 -8.88 -5.64 4.57
C HIS A 120 -9.15 -5.13 3.13
N GLY A 121 -8.59 -5.78 2.11
CA GLY A 121 -8.89 -5.47 0.70
C GLY A 121 -8.12 -4.27 0.12
N VAL A 122 -7.12 -3.74 0.84
CA VAL A 122 -6.26 -2.67 0.32
C VAL A 122 -5.25 -3.25 -0.67
N THR A 123 -5.12 -2.60 -1.83
CA THR A 123 -4.18 -3.00 -2.89
C THR A 123 -3.19 -1.90 -3.25
N SER A 124 -3.40 -0.68 -2.76
CA SER A 124 -2.52 0.47 -3.00
C SER A 124 -2.44 1.36 -1.77
N ILE A 125 -1.24 1.84 -1.46
CA ILE A 125 -0.95 2.58 -0.23
C ILE A 125 -0.09 3.80 -0.55
N ILE A 126 -0.44 4.94 0.04
CA ILE A 126 0.38 6.15 0.07
C ILE A 126 0.96 6.28 1.48
N ASP A 127 2.28 6.13 1.62
CA ASP A 127 2.96 6.16 2.93
C ASP A 127 3.81 7.41 3.10
N HIS A 128 3.68 7.99 4.29
CA HIS A 128 4.46 9.12 4.78
C HIS A 128 5.42 8.62 5.87
N HIS A 129 6.69 8.40 5.50
CA HIS A 129 7.65 7.73 6.35
C HIS A 129 8.50 8.70 7.19
N ALA A 130 8.75 8.35 8.46
CA ALA A 130 9.64 9.06 9.36
C ALA A 130 10.55 8.08 10.11
N SER A 131 11.87 8.29 10.04
CA SER A 131 12.86 7.53 10.80
C SER A 131 14.17 8.32 10.89
N PRO A 132 14.25 9.37 11.74
CA PRO A 132 15.38 10.30 11.73
C PRO A 132 16.75 9.67 12.06
N LYS A 133 16.79 8.44 12.60
CA LYS A 133 18.04 7.69 12.82
C LYS A 133 18.33 6.64 11.74
N ALA A 134 17.50 6.54 10.70
CA ALA A 134 17.59 5.56 9.63
C ALA A 134 17.07 6.12 8.30
N VAL A 135 17.43 7.35 7.95
CA VAL A 135 16.88 8.07 6.80
C VAL A 135 17.22 7.39 5.47
N GLU A 136 18.52 7.23 5.19
CA GLU A 136 19.02 6.71 3.92
C GLU A 136 18.61 5.25 3.72
N GLY A 137 17.95 4.95 2.60
CA GLY A 137 17.50 3.60 2.27
C GLY A 137 16.23 3.15 3.01
N SER A 138 15.63 3.99 3.85
CA SER A 138 14.37 3.66 4.53
C SER A 138 13.23 3.38 3.55
N LEU A 139 13.14 4.14 2.45
CA LEU A 139 12.09 3.94 1.45
C LEU A 139 12.26 2.60 0.71
N ASP A 140 13.51 2.17 0.47
CA ASP A 140 13.77 0.84 -0.11
C ASP A 140 13.30 -0.28 0.83
N LYS A 141 13.42 -0.10 2.16
CA LYS A 141 12.94 -1.09 3.14
C LYS A 141 11.43 -1.20 3.19
N ILE A 142 10.72 -0.09 3.03
CA ILE A 142 9.27 -0.12 2.93
C ILE A 142 8.85 -0.74 1.59
N GLU A 143 9.52 -0.38 0.49
CA GLU A 143 9.29 -0.97 -0.82
C GLU A 143 9.50 -2.48 -0.81
N GLU A 144 10.60 -2.97 -0.21
CA GLU A 144 10.91 -4.39 -0.05
C GLU A 144 9.73 -5.14 0.62
N ALA A 145 9.18 -4.58 1.70
CA ALA A 145 8.04 -5.16 2.40
C ALA A 145 6.75 -5.17 1.56
N LEU A 146 6.45 -4.08 0.83
CA LEU A 146 5.27 -4.01 -0.04
C LEU A 146 5.39 -4.93 -1.25
N TYR A 147 6.57 -4.99 -1.86
CA TYR A 147 6.86 -5.81 -3.04
C TYR A 147 6.70 -7.29 -2.72
N LEU A 148 7.21 -7.74 -1.55
CA LEU A 148 7.04 -9.12 -1.08
C LEU A 148 5.57 -9.57 -1.08
N LEU A 149 4.65 -8.65 -0.78
CA LEU A 149 3.22 -8.94 -0.68
C LEU A 149 2.41 -8.57 -1.93
N GLY A 150 3.07 -8.04 -2.98
CA GLY A 150 2.42 -7.63 -4.22
C GLY A 150 1.60 -6.34 -4.13
N LEU A 151 1.85 -5.47 -3.14
CA LEU A 151 1.17 -4.19 -2.99
C LEU A 151 1.81 -3.09 -3.83
N ARG A 152 0.99 -2.13 -4.29
CA ARG A 152 1.47 -0.89 -4.89
C ARG A 152 1.69 0.17 -3.82
N GLY A 153 2.87 0.79 -3.81
CA GLY A 153 3.22 1.86 -2.88
C GLY A 153 3.55 3.18 -3.58
N LEU A 154 3.06 4.29 -3.05
CA LEU A 154 3.62 5.62 -3.26
C LEU A 154 4.30 6.01 -1.95
N LEU A 155 5.63 6.04 -1.96
CA LEU A 155 6.43 6.20 -0.75
C LEU A 155 7.11 7.56 -0.74
N CYS A 156 7.08 8.26 0.38
CA CYS A 156 7.86 9.46 0.61
C CYS A 156 8.43 9.49 2.02
N TYR A 157 9.57 10.14 2.17
CA TYR A 157 10.12 10.49 3.47
C TYR A 157 9.57 11.85 3.90
N GLU A 158 8.99 11.97 5.09
CA GLU A 158 8.48 13.24 5.60
C GLU A 158 9.65 14.18 5.97
N VAL A 159 9.60 15.41 5.50
CA VAL A 159 10.68 16.39 5.70
C VAL A 159 10.23 17.45 6.70
N SER A 160 11.01 17.63 7.77
CA SER A 160 10.79 18.68 8.77
C SER A 160 12.12 19.11 9.42
N ASP A 161 12.13 20.30 10.01
CA ASP A 161 13.26 20.82 10.79
C ASP A 161 13.39 20.20 12.20
N ARG A 162 12.47 19.30 12.58
CA ARG A 162 12.31 18.81 13.97
C ARG A 162 13.58 18.17 14.53
N ASN A 163 14.35 17.49 13.68
CA ASN A 163 15.53 16.72 14.07
C ASN A 163 16.83 17.39 13.61
N GLY A 164 16.79 18.69 13.30
CA GLY A 164 17.94 19.47 12.84
C GLY A 164 18.09 19.51 11.31
N GLU A 165 18.91 20.46 10.85
CA GLU A 165 19.11 20.74 9.43
C GLU A 165 19.74 19.57 8.66
N GLU A 166 20.64 18.83 9.31
CA GLU A 166 21.29 17.66 8.73
C GLU A 166 20.26 16.57 8.38
N ILE A 167 19.37 16.23 9.30
CA ILE A 167 18.33 15.22 9.08
C ILE A 167 17.31 15.68 8.04
N ARG A 168 16.97 16.98 8.03
CA ARG A 168 16.13 17.57 6.96
C ARG A 168 16.76 17.33 5.60
N GLU A 169 18.04 17.66 5.45
CA GLU A 169 18.76 17.53 4.19
C GLU A 169 18.84 16.07 3.74
N LEU A 170 19.13 15.14 4.64
CA LEU A 170 19.09 13.70 4.35
C LEU A 170 17.70 13.25 3.88
N GLY A 171 16.63 13.76 4.49
CA GLY A 171 15.25 13.44 4.07
C GLY A 171 14.92 13.96 2.67
N LEU A 172 15.41 15.14 2.30
CA LEU A 172 15.29 15.68 0.93
C LEU A 172 16.06 14.81 -0.07
N GLN A 173 17.29 14.43 0.28
CA GLN A 173 18.15 13.59 -0.55
C GLN A 173 17.55 12.18 -0.76
N GLU A 174 17.01 11.57 0.29
CA GLU A 174 16.36 10.25 0.21
C GLU A 174 15.14 10.29 -0.74
N ASN A 175 14.30 11.33 -0.64
CA ASN A 175 13.19 11.52 -1.57
C ASN A 175 13.67 11.69 -3.01
N ALA A 176 14.68 12.51 -3.25
CA ALA A 176 15.24 12.74 -4.58
C ALA A 176 15.82 11.45 -5.19
N ARG A 177 16.59 10.71 -4.39
CA ARG A 177 17.18 9.41 -4.75
C ARG A 177 16.09 8.39 -5.11
N TYR A 178 15.09 8.25 -4.24
CA TYR A 178 14.01 7.29 -4.45
C TYR A 178 13.14 7.64 -5.66
N MET A 179 12.86 8.93 -5.88
CA MET A 179 12.19 9.41 -7.09
C MET A 179 12.96 9.02 -8.36
N GLN A 180 14.28 9.22 -8.39
CA GLN A 180 15.11 8.83 -9.53
C GLN A 180 15.09 7.32 -9.76
N LYS A 181 15.17 6.51 -8.68
CA LYS A 181 15.03 5.05 -8.75
C LYS A 181 13.70 4.66 -9.42
N CYS A 182 12.58 5.22 -8.97
CA CYS A 182 11.26 4.92 -9.53
C CYS A 182 11.12 5.35 -10.99
N GLN A 183 11.74 6.46 -11.40
CA GLN A 183 11.73 6.90 -12.80
C GLN A 183 12.52 5.94 -13.70
N ASN A 184 13.68 5.48 -13.25
CA ASN A 184 14.52 4.54 -13.99
C ASN A 184 13.85 3.16 -14.14
N ALA A 185 13.07 2.72 -13.15
CA ALA A 185 12.34 1.46 -13.20
C ALA A 185 11.11 1.46 -14.14
N ARG A 186 10.69 2.64 -14.64
CA ARG A 186 9.57 2.78 -15.58
C ARG A 186 10.00 2.74 -17.05
N GLN A 187 11.30 2.83 -17.34
CA GLN A 187 11.87 2.69 -18.67
C GLN A 187 12.00 1.21 -19.03
#